data_AF-A0A9P9TSL7-F1
#
_entry.id   AF-A0A9P9TSL7-F1
#
_cell.length_a   1.000
_cell.length_b   1.000
_cell.length_c   1.000
_cell.angle_alpha   90.00
_cell.angle_beta   90.00
_cell.angle_gamma   90.00
#
_symmetry.space_group_name_H-M   'P 1'
#
loop_
_entity.id
_entity.type
_entity.pdbx_description
1 polymer ?
#
loop_
_entity_poly.entity_id
_entity_poly.type
_entity_poly.pdbx_seq_one_letter_code
_entity_poly.pdbx_strand_id
1 'polypeptide(L)'
;MVQHGLLPKPIPSDLVTVGQLLTHPLHPEQDGYYSQFAHEQVDDLNDYHIQLRYKDVFSVDAEGRFITNYGAKFDLGRVFRQPNLLTVRAEQMIQRTSQAPFQAFAAVCSDPDARTWLSEQIKAGQPLYIVLGLTELKNASFKRAKLHDAGASKRLDESSLTPDARVPKSIRGRSDGGLGGIGSEHTISGVFGMDVRHIKARVTTPAEPHRLEDLDYRWEYYDVPGSTNKEQLMVGLGAQLKANELRLMLDLSQEDVQGNLDAISQLSLDAMSAAASPMLRPSSPALRGRSPSPHPAMLRS
;
A
#
# COMPACT_ATOMS: atom_id res chain seq x y z
N MET A 1 7.08 16.40 12.51
CA MET A 1 6.41 15.10 12.32
C MET A 1 7.09 14.42 11.15
N VAL A 2 7.72 13.27 11.38
CA VAL A 2 8.38 12.50 10.31
C VAL A 2 7.29 11.92 9.41
N GLN A 3 7.44 12.03 8.09
CA GLN A 3 6.44 11.50 7.17
C GLN A 3 6.85 10.09 6.74
N HIS A 4 6.13 9.08 7.21
CA HIS A 4 6.31 7.71 6.74
C HIS A 4 5.79 7.54 5.31
N GLY A 5 6.35 6.59 4.56
CA GLY A 5 5.85 6.25 3.23
C GLY A 5 4.44 5.69 3.34
N LEU A 6 3.47 6.34 2.69
CA LEU A 6 2.09 5.86 2.67
C LEU A 6 2.03 4.51 1.95
N LEU A 7 1.50 3.51 2.63
CA LEU A 7 1.32 2.19 2.04
C LEU A 7 0.13 2.23 1.07
N PRO A 8 0.24 1.56 -0.08
CA PRO A 8 -0.83 1.55 -1.08
C PRO A 8 -2.08 0.79 -0.60
N LYS A 9 -1.90 -0.21 0.26
CA LYS A 9 -2.95 -0.86 1.03
C LYS A 9 -2.49 -0.88 2.49
N PRO A 10 -3.40 -0.81 3.48
CA PRO A 10 -3.00 -1.01 4.87
C PRO A 10 -2.32 -2.38 5.04
N ILE A 11 -1.67 -2.60 6.17
CA ILE A 11 -1.18 -3.93 6.61
C ILE A 11 -1.71 -4.16 8.03
N PRO A 12 -2.08 -5.39 8.45
CA PRO A 12 -2.44 -5.68 9.84
C PRO A 12 -1.31 -5.29 10.80
N SER A 13 -1.66 -4.62 11.90
CA SER A 13 -0.69 -4.12 12.90
C SER A 13 0.15 -5.22 13.57
N ASP A 14 -0.30 -6.47 13.51
CA ASP A 14 0.35 -7.63 14.10
C ASP A 14 1.40 -8.30 13.20
N LEU A 15 1.45 -7.95 11.91
CA LEU A 15 2.40 -8.54 10.96
C LEU A 15 3.75 -7.82 10.88
N VAL A 16 3.82 -6.58 11.37
CA VAL A 16 5.01 -5.75 11.21
C VAL A 16 5.36 -4.98 12.48
N THR A 17 6.65 -5.00 12.84
CA THR A 17 7.19 -4.29 14.01
C THR A 17 8.43 -3.47 13.65
N VAL A 18 8.68 -2.37 14.37
CA VAL A 18 9.92 -1.59 14.23
C VAL A 18 11.11 -2.46 14.64
N GLY A 19 12.18 -2.43 13.83
CA GLY A 19 13.36 -3.29 13.97
C GLY A 19 13.28 -4.60 13.19
N GLN A 20 12.15 -4.93 12.57
CA GLN A 20 12.00 -6.15 11.78
C GLN A 20 12.75 -6.03 10.44
N LEU A 21 13.50 -7.07 10.11
CA LEU A 21 14.11 -7.28 8.80
C LEU A 21 13.11 -7.97 7.87
N LEU A 22 13.06 -7.55 6.61
CA LEU A 22 12.10 -8.04 5.62
C LEU A 22 12.80 -8.29 4.28
N THR A 23 12.30 -9.26 3.52
CA THR A 23 12.65 -9.40 2.09
C THR A 23 11.67 -8.65 1.20
N HIS A 24 10.42 -8.50 1.62
CA HIS A 24 9.41 -7.74 0.89
C HIS A 24 8.57 -6.83 1.81
N PRO A 25 8.66 -5.49 1.69
CA PRO A 25 8.00 -4.54 2.60
C PRO A 25 6.46 -4.63 2.63
N LEU A 26 5.84 -5.04 1.52
CA LEU A 26 4.37 -5.12 1.42
C LEU A 26 3.80 -6.51 1.75
N HIS A 27 4.69 -7.49 1.92
CA HIS A 27 4.33 -8.88 2.22
C HIS A 27 5.14 -9.39 3.42
N PRO A 28 5.01 -8.75 4.60
CA PRO A 28 5.79 -9.12 5.77
C PRO A 28 5.49 -10.54 6.29
N GLU A 29 4.40 -11.17 5.83
CA GLU A 29 4.04 -12.55 6.13
C GLU A 29 4.89 -13.61 5.42
N GLN A 30 5.61 -13.25 4.36
CA GLN A 30 6.33 -14.22 3.52
C GLN A 30 7.67 -14.62 4.14
N ASP A 31 8.55 -13.66 4.35
CA ASP A 31 9.86 -13.87 4.94
C ASP A 31 10.35 -12.60 5.62
N GLY A 32 10.68 -12.74 6.90
CA GLY A 32 11.13 -11.65 7.74
C GLY A 32 11.71 -12.20 9.03
N TYR A 33 12.61 -11.41 9.62
CA TYR A 33 13.28 -11.74 10.86
C TYR A 33 13.06 -10.63 11.88
N TYR A 34 12.68 -11.01 13.09
CA TYR A 34 12.53 -10.09 14.21
C TYR A 34 13.42 -10.54 15.36
N SER A 35 14.38 -9.69 15.72
CA SER A 35 15.32 -9.99 16.81
C SER A 35 14.64 -9.81 18.17
N GLN A 36 14.47 -10.91 18.90
CA GLN A 36 14.05 -10.84 20.31
C GLN A 36 15.17 -10.28 21.20
N PHE A 37 16.43 -10.45 20.81
CA PHE A 37 17.59 -9.94 21.53
C PHE A 37 17.67 -8.41 21.48
N ALA A 38 17.50 -7.83 20.29
CA ALA A 38 17.60 -6.38 20.09
C ALA A 38 16.29 -5.62 20.38
N HIS A 39 15.20 -6.32 20.69
CA HIS A 39 13.87 -5.72 20.82
C HIS A 39 13.83 -4.54 21.80
N GLU A 40 14.28 -4.74 23.05
CA GLU A 40 14.23 -3.70 24.09
C GLU A 40 15.07 -2.50 23.68
N GLN A 41 16.29 -2.74 23.17
CA GLN A 41 17.18 -1.68 22.72
C GLN A 41 16.60 -0.89 21.53
N VAL A 42 15.95 -1.55 20.58
CA VAL A 42 15.28 -0.88 19.48
C VAL A 42 14.08 -0.07 19.98
N ASP A 43 13.34 -0.58 20.97
CA ASP A 43 12.18 0.11 21.53
C ASP A 43 12.57 1.38 22.30
N ASP A 44 13.65 1.33 23.06
CA ASP A 44 14.22 2.51 23.75
C ASP A 44 14.64 3.63 22.79
N LEU A 45 14.94 3.29 21.53
CA LEU A 45 15.30 4.26 20.48
C LEU A 45 14.07 4.81 19.74
N ASN A 46 12.87 4.33 20.04
CA ASN A 46 11.64 4.74 19.38
C ASN A 46 11.00 5.94 20.08
N ASP A 47 10.52 6.89 19.28
CA ASP A 47 9.59 7.92 19.73
C ASP A 47 8.16 7.55 19.36
N TYR A 48 7.23 7.94 20.23
CA TYR A 48 5.82 7.61 20.16
C TYR A 48 4.99 8.88 20.04
N HIS A 49 4.28 9.01 18.92
CA HIS A 49 3.35 10.10 18.71
C HIS A 49 1.93 9.57 18.55
N ILE A 50 1.05 9.95 19.47
CA ILE A 50 -0.36 9.56 19.47
C ILE A 50 -1.22 10.79 19.19
N GLN A 51 -2.07 10.70 18.16
CA GLN A 51 -3.06 11.71 17.85
C GLN A 51 -4.47 11.11 17.92
N LEU A 52 -5.30 11.66 18.81
CA LEU A 52 -6.71 11.30 18.90
C LEU A 52 -7.54 12.08 17.87
N ARG A 53 -8.62 11.47 17.40
CA ARG A 53 -9.55 12.04 16.40
C ARG A 53 -8.81 12.51 15.15
N TYR A 54 -7.97 11.63 14.62
CA TYR A 54 -7.21 11.87 13.41
C TYR A 54 -8.14 12.11 12.23
N LYS A 55 -7.83 13.13 11.41
CA LYS A 55 -8.56 13.45 10.19
C LYS A 55 -7.57 13.89 9.13
N ASP A 56 -7.69 13.29 7.94
CA ASP A 56 -6.81 13.58 6.82
C ASP A 56 -7.49 13.35 5.47
N VAL A 57 -6.83 13.69 4.37
CA VAL A 57 -7.32 13.58 3.00
C VAL A 57 -6.31 12.82 2.15
N PHE A 58 -6.71 11.64 1.69
CA PHE A 58 -5.88 10.78 0.84
C PHE A 58 -6.42 10.80 -0.59
N SER A 59 -5.53 10.65 -1.57
CA SER A 59 -5.92 10.25 -2.92
C SER A 59 -5.83 8.74 -3.07
N VAL A 60 -6.75 8.19 -3.86
CA VAL A 60 -6.75 6.79 -4.29
C VAL A 60 -6.73 6.67 -5.81
N ASP A 61 -6.27 5.54 -6.32
CA ASP A 61 -6.34 5.21 -7.74
C ASP A 61 -7.70 4.58 -8.13
N ALA A 62 -7.78 4.06 -9.36
CA ALA A 62 -8.96 3.38 -9.88
C ALA A 62 -9.24 2.02 -9.23
N GLU A 63 -8.28 1.47 -8.49
CA GLU A 63 -8.40 0.20 -7.77
C GLU A 63 -8.66 0.41 -6.28
N GLY A 64 -8.63 1.67 -5.83
CA GLY A 64 -8.82 2.04 -4.44
C GLY A 64 -7.54 2.03 -3.62
N ARG A 65 -6.36 1.89 -4.24
CA ARG A 65 -5.06 1.93 -3.53
C ARG A 65 -4.69 3.37 -3.23
N PHE A 66 -4.09 3.61 -2.07
CA PHE A 66 -3.61 4.94 -1.70
C PHE A 66 -2.46 5.40 -2.59
N ILE A 67 -2.47 6.69 -2.96
CA ILE A 67 -1.43 7.32 -3.77
C ILE A 67 -0.67 8.37 -2.94
N THR A 68 -1.40 9.29 -2.33
CA THR A 68 -0.79 10.44 -1.66
C THR A 68 -1.64 10.88 -0.48
N ASN A 69 -0.97 11.20 0.62
CA ASN A 69 -1.56 11.88 1.76
C ASN A 69 -1.33 13.40 1.62
N TYR A 70 -2.41 14.20 1.65
CA TYR A 70 -2.34 15.66 1.54
C TYR A 70 -2.29 16.40 2.88
N GLY A 71 -2.46 15.72 4.01
CA GLY A 71 -2.50 16.33 5.32
C GLY A 71 -3.82 17.04 5.65
N ALA A 72 -4.03 17.30 6.95
CA ALA A 72 -5.20 18.03 7.46
C ALA A 72 -5.31 19.47 6.91
N LYS A 73 -4.21 20.06 6.45
CA LYS A 73 -4.14 21.36 5.77
C LYS A 73 -3.84 21.15 4.30
N PHE A 74 -4.69 20.40 3.60
CA PHE A 74 -4.50 20.15 2.18
C PHE A 74 -4.42 21.48 1.42
N ASP A 75 -3.32 21.70 0.70
CA ASP A 75 -3.21 22.76 -0.29
C ASP A 75 -3.10 22.08 -1.65
N LEU A 76 -4.27 21.76 -2.21
CA LEU A 76 -4.35 21.00 -3.45
C LEU A 76 -3.91 21.81 -4.67
N GLY A 77 -3.49 23.08 -4.52
CA GLY A 77 -3.08 23.93 -5.64
C GLY A 77 -4.10 23.93 -6.80
N ARG A 78 -3.70 24.39 -7.98
CA ARG A 78 -4.49 24.16 -9.21
C ARG A 78 -4.25 22.74 -9.70
N VAL A 79 -4.77 21.74 -9.00
CA VAL A 79 -4.79 20.37 -9.52
C VAL A 79 -5.81 20.31 -10.68
N PHE A 80 -5.28 20.28 -11.91
CA PHE A 80 -6.04 20.32 -13.17
C PHE A 80 -6.95 19.08 -13.40
N ARG A 81 -6.77 18.02 -12.61
CA ARG A 81 -7.61 16.81 -12.64
C ARG A 81 -8.02 16.46 -11.22
N GLN A 82 -9.31 16.48 -10.90
CA GLN A 82 -9.79 16.12 -9.57
C GLN A 82 -9.36 14.67 -9.24
N PRO A 83 -8.44 14.46 -8.28
CA PRO A 83 -8.05 13.12 -7.88
C PRO A 83 -9.23 12.45 -7.16
N ASN A 84 -9.28 11.12 -7.15
CA ASN A 84 -10.25 10.40 -6.32
C ASN A 84 -9.87 10.60 -4.85
N LEU A 85 -10.50 11.57 -4.18
CA LEU A 85 -10.17 11.92 -2.81
C LEU A 85 -11.05 11.15 -1.81
N LEU A 86 -10.42 10.73 -0.72
CA LEU A 86 -11.04 10.16 0.46
C LEU A 86 -10.68 10.99 1.68
N THR A 87 -11.69 11.44 2.42
CA THR A 87 -11.49 11.90 3.78
C THR A 87 -11.35 10.67 4.67
N VAL A 88 -10.22 10.57 5.36
CA VAL A 88 -9.95 9.54 6.37
C VAL A 88 -10.21 10.13 7.74
N ARG A 89 -10.99 9.44 8.56
CA ARG A 89 -11.19 9.77 9.97
C ARG A 89 -10.86 8.54 10.80
N ALA A 90 -10.00 8.68 11.78
CA ALA A 90 -9.67 7.59 12.69
C ALA A 90 -9.82 8.05 14.14
N GLU A 91 -10.19 7.12 15.00
CA GLU A 91 -10.26 7.38 16.44
C GLU A 91 -8.89 7.77 16.98
N GLN A 92 -7.86 7.07 16.50
CA GLN A 92 -6.48 7.25 16.94
C GLN A 92 -5.52 7.00 15.79
N MET A 93 -4.51 7.86 15.67
CA MET A 93 -3.28 7.60 14.92
C MET A 93 -2.16 7.35 15.93
N ILE A 94 -1.41 6.28 15.73
CA ILE A 94 -0.22 5.96 16.52
C ILE A 94 0.96 5.92 15.55
N GLN A 95 1.93 6.78 15.75
CA GLN A 95 3.18 6.77 15.00
C GLN A 95 4.31 6.34 15.92
N ARG A 96 5.07 5.33 15.48
CA ARG A 96 6.28 4.82 16.15
C ARG A 96 7.44 5.03 15.20
N THR A 97 8.48 5.74 15.61
CA THR A 97 9.60 6.05 14.71
C THR A 97 10.92 5.99 15.46
N SER A 98 11.90 5.27 14.94
CA SER A 98 13.25 5.26 15.48
C SER A 98 13.89 6.64 15.31
N GLN A 99 14.31 7.25 16.42
CA GLN A 99 15.02 8.54 16.41
C GLN A 99 16.49 8.39 16.00
N ALA A 100 17.05 7.18 16.18
CA ALA A 100 18.39 6.82 15.75
C ALA A 100 18.37 5.60 14.82
N PRO A 101 17.92 5.75 13.56
CA PRO A 101 17.74 4.65 12.60
C PRO A 101 18.96 3.74 12.45
N PHE A 102 20.16 4.34 12.43
CA PHE A 102 21.41 3.59 12.31
C PHE A 102 21.75 2.80 13.57
N GLN A 103 21.48 3.36 14.76
CA GLN A 103 21.74 2.65 16.03
C GLN A 103 20.76 1.49 16.21
N ALA A 104 19.48 1.68 15.86
CA ALA A 104 18.49 0.61 15.87
C ALA A 104 18.88 -0.52 14.89
N PHE A 105 19.34 -0.17 13.70
CA PHE A 105 19.85 -1.15 12.75
C PHE A 105 21.10 -1.88 13.26
N ALA A 106 22.08 -1.17 13.81
CA ALA A 106 23.28 -1.78 14.40
C ALA A 106 22.96 -2.70 15.59
N ALA A 107 21.95 -2.35 16.39
CA ALA A 107 21.44 -3.22 17.47
C ALA A 107 20.89 -4.53 16.91
N VAL A 108 20.05 -4.47 15.86
CA VAL A 108 19.55 -5.67 15.18
C VAL A 108 20.69 -6.50 14.59
N CYS A 109 21.67 -5.89 13.91
CA CYS A 109 22.80 -6.61 13.33
C CYS A 109 23.80 -7.15 14.38
N SER A 110 23.74 -6.68 15.62
CA SER A 110 24.53 -7.23 16.73
C SER A 110 24.05 -8.62 17.16
N ASP A 111 22.81 -8.97 16.85
CA ASP A 111 22.25 -10.31 17.04
C ASP A 111 22.87 -11.33 16.04
N PRO A 112 23.52 -12.42 16.53
CA PRO A 112 24.06 -13.47 15.67
C PRO A 112 23.01 -14.13 14.75
N ASP A 113 21.78 -14.27 15.22
CA ASP A 113 20.71 -14.94 14.45
C ASP A 113 20.24 -14.03 13.30
N ALA A 114 20.17 -12.71 13.53
CA ALA A 114 19.93 -11.73 12.48
C ALA A 114 21.02 -11.77 11.40
N ARG A 115 22.29 -11.90 11.80
CA ARG A 115 23.42 -12.02 10.84
C ARG A 115 23.35 -13.31 10.02
N THR A 116 22.90 -14.40 10.66
CA THR A 116 22.69 -15.68 9.98
C THR A 116 21.59 -15.55 8.95
N TRP A 117 20.43 -15.01 9.33
CA TRP A 117 19.33 -14.74 8.41
C TRP A 117 19.76 -13.83 7.25
N LEU A 118 20.44 -12.72 7.52
CA LEU A 118 20.96 -11.83 6.47
C LEU A 118 21.87 -12.60 5.49
N SER A 119 22.76 -13.45 6.00
CA SER A 119 23.67 -14.25 5.18
C SER A 119 22.94 -15.26 4.30
N GLU A 120 21.88 -15.88 4.80
CA GLU A 120 21.02 -16.80 4.04
C GLU A 120 20.28 -16.09 2.90
N GLN A 121 19.69 -14.93 3.21
CA GLN A 121 18.94 -14.15 2.22
C GLN A 121 19.83 -13.57 1.11
N ILE A 122 21.07 -13.15 1.44
CA ILE A 122 22.07 -12.74 0.45
C ILE A 122 22.39 -13.90 -0.51
N LYS A 123 22.59 -15.12 0.03
CA LYS A 123 22.86 -16.31 -0.79
C LYS A 123 21.66 -16.67 -1.68
N ALA A 124 20.45 -16.42 -1.21
CA ALA A 124 19.22 -16.57 -1.98
C ALA A 124 18.98 -15.44 -3.00
N GLY A 125 19.82 -14.39 -3.01
CA GLY A 125 19.69 -13.25 -3.91
C GLY A 125 18.46 -12.38 -3.63
N GLN A 126 17.90 -12.45 -2.41
CA GLN A 126 16.72 -11.69 -2.03
C GLN A 126 17.08 -10.24 -1.71
N PRO A 127 16.21 -9.26 -2.07
CA PRO A 127 16.37 -7.90 -1.58
C PRO A 127 16.13 -7.86 -0.06
N LEU A 128 16.74 -6.88 0.61
CA LEU A 128 16.73 -6.78 2.07
C LEU A 128 16.29 -5.39 2.52
N TYR A 129 15.48 -5.36 3.58
CA TYR A 129 14.90 -4.15 4.12
C TYR A 129 14.83 -4.21 5.66
N ILE A 130 14.76 -3.05 6.30
CA ILE A 130 14.42 -2.92 7.73
C ILE A 130 13.30 -1.91 7.93
N VAL A 131 12.39 -2.22 8.84
CA VAL A 131 11.34 -1.32 9.31
C VAL A 131 11.87 -0.45 10.44
N LEU A 132 11.87 0.86 10.28
CA LEU A 132 12.35 1.83 11.27
C LEU A 132 11.25 2.79 11.74
N GLY A 133 10.05 2.69 11.19
CA GLY A 133 8.90 3.43 11.67
C GLY A 133 7.59 2.91 11.10
N LEU A 134 6.51 3.09 11.86
CA LEU A 134 5.15 2.67 11.55
C LEU A 134 4.15 3.78 11.86
N THR A 135 3.14 3.93 11.00
CA THR A 135 1.96 4.76 11.25
C THR A 135 0.73 3.87 11.24
N GLU A 136 0.13 3.67 12.41
CA GLU A 136 -1.09 2.91 12.59
C GLU A 136 -2.30 3.85 12.72
N LEU A 137 -3.41 3.48 12.08
CA LEU A 137 -4.72 4.09 12.32
C LEU A 137 -5.64 3.05 12.96
N LYS A 138 -6.34 3.47 14.02
CA LYS A 138 -7.37 2.65 14.70
C LYS A 138 -8.76 3.17 14.34
N ASN A 139 -9.64 2.26 13.96
CA ASN A 139 -11.04 2.51 13.59
C ASN A 139 -11.18 3.59 12.51
N ALA A 140 -10.35 3.52 11.46
CA ALA A 140 -10.39 4.45 10.35
C ALA A 140 -11.65 4.24 9.50
N SER A 141 -12.49 5.27 9.38
CA SER A 141 -13.60 5.35 8.43
C SER A 141 -13.26 6.27 7.26
N PHE A 142 -13.90 6.00 6.12
CA PHE A 142 -13.62 6.67 4.85
C PHE A 142 -14.88 7.34 4.33
N LYS A 143 -14.75 8.59 3.87
CA LYS A 143 -15.80 9.31 3.15
C LYS A 143 -15.28 9.79 1.81
N ARG A 144 -16.12 9.79 0.79
CA ARG A 144 -15.75 10.37 -0.49
C ARG A 144 -15.64 11.87 -0.33
N ALA A 145 -14.51 12.43 -0.73
CA ALA A 145 -14.30 13.87 -0.73
C ALA A 145 -14.31 14.39 -2.16
N LYS A 146 -14.96 15.54 -2.37
CA LYS A 146 -14.88 16.30 -3.61
C LYS A 146 -14.46 17.73 -3.28
N LEU A 147 -13.60 18.30 -4.12
CA LEU A 147 -13.20 19.69 -3.99
C LEU A 147 -14.36 20.60 -4.40
N HIS A 148 -14.70 21.54 -3.53
CA HIS A 148 -15.57 22.64 -3.89
C HIS A 148 -14.85 23.55 -4.91
N ASP A 149 -15.59 24.09 -5.88
CA ASP A 149 -15.08 25.00 -6.94
C ASP A 149 -13.80 24.50 -7.64
N ALA A 150 -13.68 23.19 -7.87
CA ALA A 150 -12.55 22.57 -8.57
C ALA A 150 -11.16 22.91 -7.99
N GLY A 151 -11.06 23.10 -6.67
CA GLY A 151 -9.78 23.33 -5.98
C GLY A 151 -9.40 24.81 -5.79
N ALA A 152 -10.26 25.74 -6.20
CA ALA A 152 -10.09 27.16 -5.85
C ALA A 152 -10.35 27.45 -4.35
N SER A 153 -11.00 26.51 -3.66
CA SER A 153 -11.38 26.60 -2.25
C SER A 153 -10.80 25.44 -1.43
N LYS A 154 -10.48 25.70 -0.16
CA LYS A 154 -10.08 24.69 0.83
C LYS A 154 -11.28 23.97 1.46
N ARG A 155 -12.43 23.96 0.79
CA ARG A 155 -13.64 23.27 1.25
C ARG A 155 -13.80 21.95 0.52
N LEU A 156 -14.14 20.91 1.28
CA LEU A 156 -14.44 19.58 0.76
C LEU A 156 -15.90 19.25 1.04
N ASP A 157 -16.58 18.80 0.00
CA ASP A 157 -17.89 18.17 0.14
C ASP A 157 -17.66 16.69 0.44
N GLU A 158 -18.05 16.28 1.64
CA GLU A 158 -17.97 14.89 2.10
C GLU A 158 -19.29 14.19 1.80
N SER A 159 -19.21 13.05 1.11
CA SER A 159 -20.35 12.18 0.81
C SER A 159 -20.06 10.76 1.27
N SER A 160 -21.12 10.04 1.63
CA SER A 160 -21.00 8.60 1.95
C SER A 160 -20.47 7.84 0.74
N LEU A 161 -19.68 6.81 1.02
CA LEU A 161 -19.21 5.90 -0.03
C LEU A 161 -20.39 5.14 -0.61
N THR A 162 -20.45 5.06 -1.94
CA THR A 162 -21.38 4.15 -2.62
C THR A 162 -20.94 2.71 -2.34
N PRO A 163 -21.87 1.72 -2.31
CA PRO A 163 -21.50 0.32 -2.10
C PRO A 163 -20.46 -0.22 -3.10
N ASP A 164 -20.47 0.31 -4.33
CA ASP A 164 -19.51 -0.05 -5.39
C ASP A 164 -18.20 0.75 -5.34
N ALA A 165 -18.03 1.63 -4.35
CA ALA A 165 -16.81 2.43 -4.23
C ALA A 165 -15.61 1.52 -3.91
N ARG A 166 -14.61 1.55 -4.80
CA ARG A 166 -13.33 0.88 -4.59
C ARG A 166 -12.54 1.66 -3.54
N VAL A 167 -12.71 1.25 -2.28
CA VAL A 167 -11.87 1.66 -1.15
C VAL A 167 -11.01 0.48 -0.70
N PRO A 168 -9.86 0.72 -0.06
CA PRO A 168 -9.07 -0.36 0.51
C PRO A 168 -9.96 -1.20 1.43
N LYS A 169 -10.07 -2.49 1.14
CA LYS A 169 -10.89 -3.41 1.92
C LYS A 169 -10.09 -3.88 3.15
N SER A 170 -10.80 -4.15 4.25
CA SER A 170 -10.20 -4.71 5.46
C SER A 170 -9.45 -6.01 5.15
N ILE A 171 -8.23 -6.15 5.66
CA ILE A 171 -7.32 -7.28 5.39
C ILE A 171 -7.66 -8.50 6.23
N ARG A 172 -8.58 -8.37 7.19
CA ARG A 172 -9.23 -9.54 7.80
C ARG A 172 -10.20 -10.14 6.79
N GLY A 173 -9.67 -10.97 5.90
CA GLY A 173 -10.46 -12.00 5.25
C GLY A 173 -11.19 -12.81 6.33
N ARG A 174 -12.51 -12.95 6.18
CA ARG A 174 -13.42 -13.81 6.98
C ARG A 174 -13.97 -13.26 8.31
N SER A 175 -14.37 -12.00 8.37
CA SER A 175 -15.48 -11.63 9.27
C SER A 175 -16.63 -10.98 8.50
N ASP A 176 -17.15 -11.72 7.52
CA ASP A 176 -18.52 -11.59 7.00
C ASP A 176 -19.53 -12.28 7.96
N GLY A 177 -19.28 -12.19 9.28
CA GLY A 177 -19.97 -12.99 10.29
C GLY A 177 -20.41 -12.18 11.50
N GLY A 178 -21.52 -11.45 11.36
CA GLY A 178 -22.38 -10.94 12.45
C GLY A 178 -21.84 -9.70 13.16
N LEU A 179 -22.56 -8.59 13.31
CA LEU A 179 -23.99 -8.35 13.33
C LEU A 179 -24.28 -7.04 12.60
N GLY A 180 -25.33 -7.04 11.78
CA GLY A 180 -25.90 -5.83 11.22
C GLY A 180 -26.24 -4.83 12.33
N GLY A 181 -25.42 -3.80 12.46
CA GLY A 181 -25.81 -2.51 12.99
C GLY A 181 -26.26 -1.66 11.81
N ILE A 182 -27.56 -1.49 11.65
CA ILE A 182 -28.14 -0.51 10.72
C ILE A 182 -27.45 0.84 10.99
N GLY A 183 -26.56 1.27 10.07
CA GLY A 183 -25.89 2.57 10.12
C GLY A 183 -24.40 2.61 10.53
N SER A 184 -23.69 1.48 10.72
CA SER A 184 -22.26 1.55 11.05
C SER A 184 -21.39 1.76 9.81
N GLU A 185 -20.69 2.89 9.72
CA GLU A 185 -19.66 3.15 8.70
C GLU A 185 -18.59 2.03 8.77
N HIS A 186 -18.16 1.50 7.62
CA HIS A 186 -17.08 0.51 7.57
C HIS A 186 -15.78 1.12 8.14
N THR A 187 -15.26 0.53 9.22
CA THR A 187 -14.01 0.93 9.85
C THR A 187 -12.89 -0.09 9.58
N ILE A 188 -11.66 0.40 9.46
CA ILE A 188 -10.47 -0.41 9.25
C ILE A 188 -9.40 0.00 10.26
N SER A 189 -8.70 -0.97 10.84
CA SER A 189 -7.53 -0.73 11.69
C SER A 189 -6.31 -1.42 11.11
N GLY A 190 -5.16 -0.76 11.14
CA GLY A 190 -3.91 -1.32 10.62
C GLY A 190 -2.81 -0.28 10.49
N VAL A 191 -1.69 -0.69 9.90
CA VAL A 191 -0.57 0.15 9.48
C VAL A 191 -0.90 0.77 8.12
N PHE A 192 -0.89 2.09 8.05
CA PHE A 192 -1.14 2.87 6.84
C PHE A 192 0.14 3.48 6.28
N GLY A 193 1.19 3.60 7.07
CA GLY A 193 2.47 4.13 6.62
C GLY A 193 3.65 3.43 7.29
N MET A 194 4.78 3.40 6.60
CA MET A 194 5.99 2.74 7.08
C MET A 194 7.25 3.54 6.70
N ASP A 195 8.21 3.69 7.61
CA ASP A 195 9.61 4.03 7.28
C ASP A 195 10.36 2.72 7.10
N VAL A 196 10.62 2.38 5.84
CA VAL A 196 11.40 1.21 5.46
C VAL A 196 12.67 1.69 4.78
N ARG A 197 13.80 1.05 5.06
CA ARG A 197 15.08 1.39 4.43
C ARG A 197 15.69 0.19 3.74
N HIS A 198 16.41 0.47 2.66
CA HIS A 198 17.19 -0.55 1.97
C HIS A 198 18.33 -1.04 2.86
N ILE A 199 18.55 -2.35 2.84
CA ILE A 199 19.76 -2.97 3.33
C ILE A 199 20.54 -3.48 2.13
N LYS A 200 21.85 -3.26 2.16
CA LYS A 200 22.78 -3.94 1.27
C LYS A 200 23.72 -4.77 2.09
N ALA A 201 23.90 -6.03 1.73
CA ALA A 201 24.76 -6.92 2.50
C ALA A 201 25.54 -7.85 1.59
N ARG A 202 26.78 -8.15 1.98
CA ARG A 202 27.66 -9.07 1.25
C ARG A 202 28.64 -9.76 2.20
N VAL A 203 28.97 -11.01 1.91
CA VAL A 203 30.12 -11.67 2.50
C VAL A 203 31.35 -11.30 1.69
N THR A 204 32.35 -10.74 2.35
CA THR A 204 33.57 -10.22 1.72
C THR A 204 34.77 -10.48 2.63
N THR A 205 35.95 -9.97 2.25
CA THR A 205 37.15 -9.97 3.09
C THR A 205 37.51 -8.54 3.47
N PRO A 206 38.19 -8.30 4.60
CA PRO A 206 38.64 -6.96 5.00
C PRO A 206 39.53 -6.24 3.98
N ALA A 207 40.15 -6.98 3.06
CA ALA A 207 41.01 -6.42 2.01
C ALA A 207 40.25 -5.97 0.75
N GLU A 208 39.00 -6.43 0.55
CA GLU A 208 38.22 -6.05 -0.63
C GLU A 208 37.67 -4.61 -0.48
N PRO A 209 37.92 -3.71 -1.44
CA PRO A 209 37.43 -2.34 -1.35
C PRO A 209 35.91 -2.24 -1.54
N HIS A 210 35.37 -1.11 -1.12
CA HIS A 210 34.01 -0.70 -1.50
C HIS A 210 33.89 -0.47 -3.00
N ARG A 211 32.71 -0.73 -3.53
CA ARG A 211 32.31 -0.42 -4.90
C ARG A 211 31.59 0.93 -4.95
N LEU A 212 31.47 1.51 -6.14
CA LEU A 212 30.75 2.79 -6.32
C LEU A 212 29.29 2.70 -5.82
N GLU A 213 28.68 1.53 -5.98
CA GLU A 213 27.34 1.21 -5.49
C GLU A 213 27.20 1.14 -3.96
N ASP A 214 28.29 1.35 -3.20
CA ASP A 214 28.30 1.33 -1.74
C ASP A 214 28.28 2.73 -1.11
N LEU A 215 28.39 3.79 -1.94
CA LEU A 215 28.63 5.17 -1.51
C LEU A 215 27.47 5.84 -0.73
N ASP A 216 26.27 5.27 -0.78
CA ASP A 216 25.07 5.81 -0.10
C ASP A 216 24.63 5.00 1.13
N TYR A 217 25.48 4.06 1.56
CA TYR A 217 25.18 3.18 2.68
C TYR A 217 26.09 3.48 3.88
N ARG A 218 25.52 3.35 5.08
CA ARG A 218 26.30 3.32 6.33
C ARG A 218 26.57 1.88 6.72
N TRP A 219 27.84 1.52 6.81
CA TRP A 219 28.29 0.14 6.88
C TRP A 219 28.68 -0.28 8.30
N GLU A 220 28.30 -1.52 8.64
CA GLU A 220 28.75 -2.29 9.79
C GLU A 220 29.41 -3.58 9.29
N TYR A 221 30.37 -4.08 10.07
CA TYR A 221 31.19 -5.24 9.71
C TYR A 221 31.19 -6.25 10.84
N TYR A 222 30.99 -7.52 10.49
CA TYR A 222 30.95 -8.61 11.45
C TYR A 222 31.75 -9.79 10.93
N ASP A 223 32.61 -10.35 11.78
CA ASP A 223 33.33 -11.58 11.43
C ASP A 223 32.34 -12.75 11.25
N VAL A 224 32.54 -13.55 10.20
CA VAL A 224 31.75 -14.77 9.98
C VAL A 224 32.33 -15.90 10.84
N PRO A 225 31.58 -16.46 11.80
CA PRO A 225 32.10 -17.54 12.65
C PRO A 225 32.51 -18.76 11.83
N GLY A 226 33.70 -19.30 12.10
CA GLY A 226 34.18 -20.53 11.45
C GLY A 226 34.75 -20.36 10.04
N SER A 227 34.86 -19.12 9.53
CA SER A 227 35.51 -18.88 8.24
C SER A 227 37.03 -19.12 8.32
N THR A 228 37.55 -19.97 7.42
CA THR A 228 39.00 -20.19 7.23
C THR A 228 39.72 -19.03 6.56
N ASN A 229 39.00 -18.20 5.79
CA ASN A 229 39.56 -17.14 4.95
C ASN A 229 39.38 -15.72 5.54
N LYS A 230 39.08 -15.60 6.84
CA LYS A 230 38.75 -14.32 7.50
C LYS A 230 37.64 -13.53 6.77
N GLU A 231 36.60 -14.24 6.35
CA GLU A 231 35.39 -13.65 5.79
C GLU A 231 34.67 -12.79 6.83
N GLN A 232 34.14 -11.67 6.35
CA GLN A 232 33.31 -10.74 7.10
C GLN A 232 31.98 -10.55 6.39
N LEU A 233 30.91 -10.49 7.16
CA LEU A 233 29.62 -10.00 6.73
C LEU A 233 29.64 -8.46 6.82
N MET A 234 29.57 -7.82 5.67
CA MET A 234 29.47 -6.38 5.53
C MET A 234 28.01 -6.03 5.27
N VAL A 235 27.40 -5.23 6.15
CA VAL A 235 25.97 -4.87 6.09
C VAL A 235 25.81 -3.36 6.12
N GLY A 236 25.05 -2.81 5.19
CA GLY A 236 24.90 -1.39 4.96
C GLY A 236 23.45 -0.96 5.07
N LEU A 237 23.18 0.10 5.83
CA LEU A 237 21.89 0.77 5.88
C LEU A 237 21.84 1.91 4.86
N GLY A 238 20.89 1.84 3.94
CA GLY A 238 20.71 2.81 2.86
C GLY A 238 19.61 3.83 3.14
N ALA A 239 19.16 4.45 2.05
CA ALA A 239 18.08 5.44 2.07
C ALA A 239 16.71 4.82 2.39
N GLN A 240 15.79 5.69 2.82
CA GLN A 240 14.39 5.36 3.02
C GLN A 240 13.68 5.14 1.68
N LEU A 241 12.87 4.07 1.61
CA LEU A 241 11.96 3.81 0.50
C LEU A 241 10.92 4.91 0.37
N LYS A 242 10.78 5.44 -0.83
CA LYS A 242 9.75 6.44 -1.14
C LYS A 242 8.39 5.76 -1.34
N ALA A 243 7.30 6.48 -1.07
CA ALA A 243 5.94 5.97 -1.29
C ALA A 243 5.72 5.49 -2.74
N ASN A 244 6.34 6.16 -3.73
CA ASN A 244 6.26 5.73 -5.14
C ASN A 244 6.99 4.40 -5.39
N GLU A 245 8.11 4.14 -4.70
CA GLU A 245 8.84 2.87 -4.84
C GLU A 245 8.05 1.72 -4.22
N LEU A 246 7.47 1.93 -3.03
CA LEU A 246 6.54 0.97 -2.43
C LEU A 246 5.36 0.69 -3.36
N ARG A 247 4.81 1.71 -4.02
CA ARG A 247 3.73 1.51 -4.99
C ARG A 247 4.18 0.65 -6.19
N LEU A 248 5.36 0.90 -6.75
CA LEU A 248 5.89 0.10 -7.86
C LEU A 248 6.13 -1.37 -7.46
N MET A 249 6.41 -1.65 -6.19
CA MET A 249 6.54 -3.02 -5.68
C MET A 249 5.21 -3.79 -5.70
N LEU A 250 4.06 -3.12 -5.61
CA LEU A 250 2.77 -3.80 -5.80
C LEU A 250 2.59 -4.27 -7.24
N ASP A 251 2.93 -3.43 -8.22
CA ASP A 251 2.72 -3.76 -9.64
C ASP A 251 3.61 -4.95 -10.08
N LEU A 252 4.63 -5.27 -9.29
CA LEU A 252 5.53 -6.41 -9.47
C LEU A 252 5.13 -7.65 -8.67
N SER A 253 4.19 -7.54 -7.71
CA SER A 253 3.82 -8.68 -6.87
C SER A 253 2.94 -9.67 -7.65
N GLN A 254 3.18 -10.96 -7.43
CA GLN A 254 2.54 -12.05 -8.18
C GLN A 254 1.00 -12.07 -8.05
N GLU A 255 0.45 -11.50 -6.97
CA GLU A 255 -0.99 -11.46 -6.71
C GLU A 255 -1.76 -10.65 -7.76
N ASP A 256 -1.20 -9.54 -8.25
CA ASP A 256 -1.83 -8.71 -9.28
C ASP A 256 -1.64 -9.32 -10.68
N VAL A 257 -0.52 -10.02 -10.92
CA VAL A 257 -0.31 -10.78 -12.16
C VAL A 257 -1.32 -11.92 -12.24
N GLN A 258 -1.54 -12.65 -11.15
CA GLN A 258 -2.51 -13.75 -11.09
C GLN A 258 -3.95 -13.23 -11.20
N GLY A 259 -4.30 -12.15 -10.48
CA GLY A 259 -5.62 -11.52 -10.58
C GLY A 259 -5.94 -10.98 -11.98
N ASN A 260 -4.95 -10.41 -12.67
CA ASN A 260 -5.09 -9.97 -14.06
C ASN A 260 -5.20 -11.16 -15.03
N LEU A 261 -4.44 -12.23 -14.83
CA LEU A 261 -4.55 -13.45 -15.63
C LEU A 261 -5.92 -14.13 -15.45
N ASP A 262 -6.45 -14.15 -14.23
CA ASP A 262 -7.76 -14.73 -13.92
C ASP A 262 -8.89 -13.88 -14.51
N ALA A 263 -8.78 -12.54 -14.46
CA ALA A 263 -9.74 -11.63 -15.11
C ALA A 263 -9.72 -11.74 -16.64
N ILE A 264 -8.53 -11.87 -17.24
CA ILE A 264 -8.39 -12.13 -18.69
C ILE A 264 -8.99 -13.50 -19.05
N SER A 265 -8.76 -14.51 -18.20
CA SER A 265 -9.31 -15.86 -18.38
C SER A 265 -10.83 -15.85 -18.30
N GLN A 266 -11.43 -15.13 -17.34
CA GLN A 266 -12.88 -14.98 -17.23
C GLN A 266 -13.48 -14.21 -18.42
N LEU A 267 -12.86 -13.10 -18.85
CA LEU A 267 -13.30 -12.36 -20.03
C LEU A 267 -13.23 -13.22 -21.30
N SER A 268 -12.22 -14.09 -21.42
CA SER A 268 -12.11 -15.03 -22.54
C SER A 268 -13.18 -16.13 -22.51
N LEU A 269 -13.54 -16.61 -21.31
CA LEU A 269 -14.60 -17.60 -21.09
C LEU A 269 -15.98 -17.02 -21.38
N ASP A 270 -16.23 -15.78 -20.96
CA ASP A 270 -17.48 -15.06 -21.22
C ASP A 270 -17.63 -14.71 -22.71
N ALA A 271 -16.53 -14.33 -23.38
CA ALA A 271 -16.53 -14.11 -24.82
C ALA A 271 -16.84 -15.39 -25.62
N MET A 272 -16.32 -16.55 -25.19
CA MET A 272 -16.65 -17.84 -25.81
C MET A 272 -18.09 -18.29 -25.51
N SER A 273 -18.61 -18.00 -24.32
CA SER A 273 -20.00 -18.29 -23.94
C SER A 273 -21.00 -17.40 -24.70
N ALA A 274 -20.67 -16.13 -24.92
CA ALA A 274 -21.45 -15.20 -25.73
C ALA A 274 -21.45 -15.56 -27.22
N ALA A 275 -20.35 -16.11 -27.74
CA ALA A 275 -20.26 -16.63 -29.11
C ALA A 275 -20.99 -17.97 -29.30
N ALA A 276 -21.32 -18.68 -28.22
CA ALA A 276 -22.03 -19.97 -28.26
C ALA A 276 -23.57 -19.85 -28.10
N SER A 277 -24.12 -18.64 -27.94
CA SER A 277 -25.57 -18.44 -27.91
C SER A 277 -26.16 -18.47 -29.33
N PRO A 278 -27.10 -19.40 -29.65
CA PRO A 278 -27.73 -19.44 -30.97
C PRO A 278 -28.70 -18.26 -31.13
N MET A 279 -28.60 -17.59 -32.29
CA MET A 279 -29.44 -16.48 -32.74
C MET A 279 -30.93 -16.67 -32.40
N LEU A 280 -31.45 -15.88 -31.45
CA LEU A 280 -32.88 -15.66 -31.31
C LEU A 280 -33.28 -14.46 -32.18
N ARG A 281 -34.12 -14.76 -33.17
CA ARG A 281 -34.66 -13.86 -34.19
C ARG A 281 -35.33 -12.62 -33.56
N PRO A 282 -35.23 -11.43 -34.18
CA PRO A 282 -36.02 -10.28 -33.76
C PRO A 282 -37.50 -10.49 -34.18
N SER A 283 -38.38 -10.64 -33.20
CA SER A 283 -39.83 -10.57 -33.39
C SER A 283 -40.28 -9.10 -33.43
N SER A 284 -40.69 -8.64 -34.62
CA SER A 284 -41.36 -7.35 -34.80
C SER A 284 -42.76 -7.39 -34.16
N PRO A 285 -43.19 -6.37 -33.39
CA PRO A 285 -44.60 -6.20 -33.07
C PRO A 285 -45.33 -5.46 -34.20
N ALA A 286 -46.49 -6.00 -34.54
CA ALA A 286 -47.34 -5.60 -35.63
C ALA A 286 -47.90 -4.17 -35.50
N LEU A 287 -47.81 -3.42 -36.60
CA LEU A 287 -48.64 -2.27 -36.91
C LEU A 287 -50.11 -2.69 -37.08
N ARG A 288 -50.97 -2.27 -36.15
CA ARG A 288 -52.40 -1.97 -36.38
C ARG A 288 -52.56 -0.52 -35.94
N GLY A 289 -52.96 0.44 -36.76
CA GLY A 289 -53.97 0.38 -37.80
C GLY A 289 -54.99 1.47 -37.47
N ARG A 290 -54.73 2.70 -37.92
CA ARG A 290 -55.74 3.76 -38.08
C ARG A 290 -55.31 4.65 -39.24
N SER A 291 -55.83 4.33 -40.41
CA SER A 291 -56.09 5.30 -41.48
C SER A 291 -57.23 6.24 -41.04
N PRO A 292 -57.20 7.48 -41.53
CA PRO A 292 -58.17 7.82 -42.56
C PRO A 292 -57.49 8.45 -43.79
N SER A 293 -57.91 7.95 -44.93
CA SER A 293 -57.62 8.43 -46.28
C SER A 293 -58.70 9.45 -46.72
N PRO A 294 -58.74 9.90 -47.99
CA PRO A 294 -58.07 11.12 -48.46
C PRO A 294 -59.07 12.07 -49.17
N HIS A 295 -58.70 13.34 -49.40
CA HIS A 295 -58.81 13.98 -50.73
C HIS A 295 -58.32 15.45 -50.76
N PRO A 296 -58.04 16.00 -51.96
CA PRO A 296 -56.79 16.71 -52.23
C PRO A 296 -56.98 18.16 -52.69
N ALA A 297 -55.85 18.85 -52.84
CA ALA A 297 -55.60 20.00 -53.71
C ALA A 297 -56.52 21.23 -53.57
N MET A 298 -55.91 22.39 -53.28
CA MET A 298 -55.71 23.45 -54.29
C MET A 298 -55.10 24.72 -53.68
N LEU A 299 -54.13 25.29 -54.43
CA LEU A 299 -53.90 26.73 -54.71
C LEU A 299 -53.69 27.67 -53.52
N ARG A 300 -52.47 28.21 -53.34
CA ARG A 300 -52.00 29.55 -53.83
C ARG A 300 -52.65 30.75 -53.13
N SER A 301 -51.76 31.70 -52.79
CA SER A 301 -51.88 33.04 -52.18
C SER A 301 -52.22 33.08 -50.70
#